data_AF-U4UUF9-F1
#
_entry.id   AF-U4UUF9-F1
#
_cell.length_a   1.000
_cell.length_b   1.000
_cell.length_c   1.000
_cell.angle_alpha   90.00
_cell.angle_beta   90.00
_cell.angle_gamma   90.00
#
_symmetry.space_group_name_H-M   'P 1'
#
loop_
_entity.id
_entity.type
_entity.pdbx_description
1 polymer ?
#
loop_
_entity_poly.entity_id
_entity_poly.type
_entity_poly.pdbx_seq_one_letter_code
_entity_poly.pdbx_strand_id
1 'polypeptide(L)'
;MTDKANTERKGTFKVEYLLKIESEVQDRWKNEKINEFNAPQKPKKSDEKFLCTFPYPYMNGKLHLGHTFSLSKCEFAVDWRRTFITTAVNPFYDSFVRWQFLKLKEMNKIKFGKRYTIFCEKDGQPCMDHDRSSGEGVGPQEYTLIKMAVLEPYPEKLKAYSKNPIFLVAATLRPETMYGQTNCWIHPDMKYIAFETEKEEIFVSTARAARNMGFQGFTKLEGKYTVLVELLGQ
;
A
#
# COMPACT_ATOMS: atom_id res chain seq x y z
N MET A 1 -35.43 -59.42 -2.85
CA MET A 1 -34.79 -58.40 -3.71
C MET A 1 -34.54 -57.17 -2.86
N THR A 2 -33.39 -56.57 -3.05
CA THR A 2 -32.71 -55.60 -2.17
C THR A 2 -33.35 -54.22 -2.17
N ASP A 3 -33.88 -53.77 -1.03
CA ASP A 3 -34.05 -52.35 -0.75
C ASP A 3 -33.00 -51.90 0.28
N LYS A 4 -31.81 -51.58 -0.23
CA LYS A 4 -30.88 -50.67 0.45
C LYS A 4 -31.35 -49.24 0.16
N ALA A 5 -32.35 -48.76 0.88
CA ALA A 5 -32.81 -47.38 0.75
C ALA A 5 -32.54 -46.59 2.04
N ASN A 6 -31.55 -45.69 1.92
CA ASN A 6 -31.37 -44.48 2.71
C ASN A 6 -31.30 -44.57 4.24
N THR A 7 -30.11 -44.93 4.71
CA THR A 7 -29.60 -44.45 6.01
C THR A 7 -28.63 -43.27 5.80
N GLU A 8 -28.98 -42.31 4.94
CA GLU A 8 -28.20 -41.08 4.76
C GLU A 8 -28.66 -40.00 5.76
N ARG A 9 -27.80 -39.78 6.77
CA ARG A 9 -27.59 -38.57 7.60
C ARG A 9 -28.81 -37.66 7.87
N LYS A 10 -29.46 -37.89 9.02
CA LYS A 10 -30.41 -36.96 9.70
C LYS A 10 -29.88 -35.52 9.98
N GLY A 11 -28.62 -35.22 9.66
CA GLY A 11 -27.98 -33.93 9.92
C GLY A 11 -28.21 -32.85 8.87
N THR A 12 -28.41 -33.23 7.60
CA THR A 12 -28.55 -32.26 6.47
C THR A 12 -29.97 -31.73 6.30
N PHE A 13 -31.00 -32.49 6.69
CA PHE A 13 -32.41 -32.10 6.54
C PHE A 13 -32.75 -30.76 7.20
N LYS A 14 -32.17 -30.47 8.38
CA LYS A 14 -32.43 -29.19 9.08
C LYS A 14 -31.87 -28.00 8.30
N VAL A 15 -30.72 -28.15 7.66
CA VAL A 15 -30.10 -27.08 6.86
C VAL A 15 -30.90 -26.87 5.58
N GLU A 16 -31.27 -27.94 4.88
CA GLU A 16 -32.08 -27.89 3.66
C GLU A 16 -33.44 -27.23 3.90
N TYR A 17 -34.08 -27.55 5.03
CA TYR A 17 -35.33 -26.92 5.42
C TYR A 17 -35.20 -25.40 5.63
N LEU A 18 -34.14 -24.94 6.30
CA LEU A 18 -33.88 -23.51 6.50
C LEU A 18 -33.55 -22.80 5.19
N LEU A 19 -32.75 -23.41 4.32
CA LEU A 19 -32.42 -22.87 3.00
C LEU A 19 -33.67 -22.70 2.11
N LYS A 20 -34.64 -23.62 2.23
CA LYS A 20 -35.91 -23.50 1.52
C LYS A 20 -36.72 -22.28 1.99
N ILE A 21 -36.86 -22.11 3.30
CA ILE A 21 -37.56 -20.95 3.87
C ILE A 21 -36.86 -19.65 3.47
N GLU A 22 -35.52 -19.63 3.53
CA GLU A 22 -34.72 -18.48 3.14
C GLU A 22 -34.99 -18.06 1.69
N SER A 23 -34.98 -19.01 0.74
CA SER A 23 -35.27 -18.74 -0.66
C SER A 23 -36.67 -18.16 -0.87
N GLU A 24 -37.70 -18.75 -0.24
CA GLU A 24 -39.09 -18.29 -0.37
C GLU A 24 -39.27 -16.86 0.18
N VAL A 25 -38.62 -16.54 1.30
CA VAL A 25 -38.66 -15.20 1.91
C VAL A 25 -37.91 -14.18 1.06
N GLN A 26 -36.72 -14.53 0.53
CA GLN A 26 -35.94 -13.65 -0.34
C GLN A 26 -36.71 -13.30 -1.62
N ASP A 27 -37.38 -14.27 -2.24
CA ASP A 27 -38.22 -14.04 -3.42
C ASP A 27 -39.40 -13.12 -3.12
N ARG A 28 -40.05 -13.32 -1.96
CA ARG A 28 -41.12 -12.44 -1.50
C ARG A 28 -40.63 -11.00 -1.30
N TRP A 29 -39.52 -10.81 -0.59
CA TRP A 29 -38.93 -9.48 -0.34
C TRP A 29 -38.55 -8.76 -1.63
N LYS A 30 -38.04 -9.49 -2.62
CA LYS A 30 -37.70 -8.95 -3.94
C LYS A 30 -38.94 -8.52 -4.71
N ASN A 31 -40.01 -9.33 -4.68
CA ASN A 31 -41.27 -9.01 -5.36
C ASN A 31 -42.00 -7.83 -4.72
N GLU A 32 -42.01 -7.77 -3.39
CA GLU A 32 -42.62 -6.67 -2.61
C GLU A 32 -41.74 -5.41 -2.57
N LYS A 33 -40.47 -5.50 -3.00
CA LYS A 33 -39.48 -4.40 -3.01
C LYS A 33 -39.33 -3.72 -1.66
N ILE A 34 -39.36 -4.49 -0.57
CA ILE A 34 -39.41 -3.96 0.81
C ILE A 34 -38.21 -3.08 1.18
N ASN A 35 -37.07 -3.26 0.51
CA ASN A 35 -35.82 -2.55 0.77
C ASN A 35 -35.60 -1.35 -0.17
N GLU A 36 -36.52 -1.10 -1.10
CA GLU A 36 -36.43 0.02 -2.04
C GLU A 36 -36.99 1.31 -1.44
N PHE A 37 -36.11 2.15 -0.88
CA PHE A 37 -36.53 3.41 -0.26
C PHE A 37 -36.27 4.60 -1.18
N ASN A 38 -37.27 5.48 -1.29
CA ASN A 38 -37.16 6.78 -1.97
C ASN A 38 -37.29 7.91 -0.95
N ALA A 39 -36.40 8.88 -1.00
CA ALA A 39 -36.49 10.05 -0.12
C ALA A 39 -37.78 10.83 -0.42
N PRO A 40 -38.56 11.25 0.61
CA PRO A 40 -39.81 11.96 0.39
C PRO A 40 -39.54 13.37 -0.17
N GLN A 41 -40.43 13.88 -1.02
CA GLN A 41 -40.30 15.23 -1.60
C GLN A 41 -40.46 16.36 -0.56
N LYS A 42 -41.13 16.07 0.57
CA LYS A 42 -41.30 16.99 1.70
C LYS A 42 -40.84 16.31 2.99
N PRO A 43 -40.11 17.02 3.88
CA PRO A 43 -39.68 16.45 5.16
C PRO A 43 -40.92 16.11 6.01
N LYS A 44 -41.08 14.82 6.36
CA LYS A 44 -42.10 14.36 7.32
C LYS A 44 -41.54 14.49 8.73
N LYS A 45 -42.39 14.90 9.68
CA LYS A 45 -42.03 15.13 11.09
C LYS A 45 -41.72 13.85 11.89
N SER A 46 -42.16 12.67 11.43
CA SER A 46 -42.16 11.42 12.21
C SER A 46 -41.14 10.36 11.81
N ASP A 47 -40.46 10.52 10.67
CA ASP A 47 -39.65 9.45 10.11
C ASP A 47 -38.17 9.71 10.43
N GLU A 48 -37.66 9.10 11.51
CA GLU A 48 -36.23 9.10 11.77
C GLU A 48 -35.49 8.37 10.65
N LYS A 49 -34.63 9.08 9.93
CA LYS A 49 -33.80 8.49 8.87
C LYS A 49 -32.68 7.67 9.50
N PHE A 50 -32.61 6.39 9.16
CA PHE A 50 -31.45 5.55 9.43
C PHE A 50 -30.66 5.31 8.14
N LEU A 51 -29.37 5.65 8.13
CA LEU A 51 -28.46 5.37 7.02
C LEU A 51 -27.26 4.62 7.57
N CYS A 52 -27.07 3.39 7.11
CA CYS A 52 -25.88 2.60 7.38
C CYS A 52 -25.07 2.44 6.08
N THR A 53 -23.75 2.48 6.20
CA THR A 53 -22.83 2.21 5.10
C THR A 53 -21.80 1.19 5.54
N PHE A 54 -21.49 0.26 4.64
CA PHE A 54 -20.36 -0.66 4.77
C PHE A 54 -19.30 -0.22 3.74
N PRO A 55 -18.01 -0.11 4.11
CA PRO A 55 -16.95 0.16 3.14
C PRO A 55 -16.99 -0.88 2.03
N TYR A 56 -17.17 -0.44 0.78
CA TYR A 56 -17.30 -1.36 -0.34
C TYR A 56 -16.01 -2.21 -0.48
N PRO A 57 -16.12 -3.54 -0.62
CA PRO A 57 -14.97 -4.42 -0.68
C PRO A 57 -14.28 -4.34 -2.05
N TYR A 58 -13.01 -4.77 -2.11
CA TYR A 58 -12.33 -4.97 -3.38
C TYR A 58 -12.93 -6.15 -4.16
N MET A 59 -13.01 -6.01 -5.48
CA MET A 59 -13.59 -7.00 -6.40
C MET A 59 -12.55 -7.99 -6.96
N ASN A 60 -11.41 -8.16 -6.27
CA ASN A 60 -10.33 -9.07 -6.65
C ASN A 60 -10.57 -10.53 -6.23
N GLY A 61 -11.73 -10.86 -5.67
CA GLY A 61 -12.10 -12.19 -5.24
C GLY A 61 -13.55 -12.27 -4.76
N LYS A 62 -13.95 -13.46 -4.28
CA LYS A 62 -15.26 -13.64 -3.61
C LYS A 62 -15.18 -13.10 -2.18
N LEU A 63 -16.32 -12.64 -1.65
CA LEU A 63 -16.41 -12.23 -0.27
C LEU A 63 -16.19 -13.43 0.67
N HIS A 64 -15.35 -13.25 1.69
CA HIS A 64 -15.10 -14.23 2.75
C HIS A 64 -15.88 -13.88 4.04
N LEU A 65 -15.91 -14.79 5.01
CA LEU A 65 -16.66 -14.63 6.27
C LEU A 65 -16.34 -13.33 7.03
N GLY A 66 -15.10 -12.84 6.99
CA GLY A 66 -14.74 -11.55 7.60
C GLY A 66 -15.54 -10.35 7.05
N HIS A 67 -15.85 -10.34 5.74
CA HIS A 67 -16.72 -9.32 5.15
C HIS A 67 -18.16 -9.48 5.66
N THR A 68 -18.69 -10.71 5.67
CA THR A 68 -20.04 -11.02 6.18
C THR A 68 -20.20 -10.61 7.64
N PHE A 69 -19.21 -10.88 8.49
CA PHE A 69 -19.22 -10.44 9.89
C PHE A 69 -19.36 -8.92 10.01
N SER A 70 -18.59 -8.18 9.22
CA SER A 70 -18.61 -6.70 9.24
C SER A 70 -19.89 -6.11 8.63
N LEU A 71 -20.45 -6.76 7.59
CA LEU A 71 -21.66 -6.34 6.88
C LEU A 71 -22.96 -6.74 7.58
N SER A 72 -22.93 -7.72 8.50
CA SER A 72 -24.11 -8.32 9.15
C SER A 72 -25.13 -7.32 9.72
N LYS A 73 -24.67 -6.13 10.14
CA LYS A 73 -25.54 -5.08 10.70
C LYS A 73 -26.41 -4.36 9.66
N CYS A 74 -26.07 -4.43 8.38
CA CYS A 74 -26.73 -3.68 7.31
C CYS A 74 -27.13 -4.50 6.09
N GLU A 75 -26.85 -5.81 6.06
CA GLU A 75 -27.14 -6.69 4.93
C GLU A 75 -28.63 -6.74 4.54
N PHE A 76 -29.53 -6.70 5.51
CA PHE A 76 -30.98 -6.81 5.27
C PHE A 76 -31.62 -5.52 4.73
N ALA A 77 -30.93 -4.38 4.81
CA ALA A 77 -31.47 -3.07 4.42
C ALA A 77 -30.88 -2.55 3.10
N VAL A 78 -30.35 -3.44 2.24
CA VAL A 78 -29.68 -3.06 1.00
C VAL A 78 -30.70 -2.76 -0.11
N ASP A 79 -30.70 -1.52 -0.59
CA ASP A 79 -31.37 -1.11 -1.84
C ASP A 79 -30.43 -1.36 -3.03
N TRP A 80 -30.63 -2.49 -3.72
CA TRP A 80 -29.78 -2.93 -4.83
C TRP A 80 -29.73 -1.94 -6.01
N ARG A 81 -30.72 -1.06 -6.16
CA ARG A 81 -30.73 -0.05 -7.23
C ARG A 81 -29.61 0.98 -7.08
N ARG A 82 -29.02 1.06 -5.88
CA ARG A 82 -27.95 2.01 -5.52
C ARG A 82 -26.56 1.38 -5.62
N THR A 83 -26.43 0.14 -6.10
CA THR A 83 -25.12 -0.46 -6.34
C THR A 83 -24.46 0.12 -7.58
N PHE A 84 -23.13 0.27 -7.54
CA PHE A 84 -22.35 0.79 -8.64
C PHE A 84 -20.91 0.27 -8.57
N ILE A 85 -20.13 0.48 -9.65
CA ILE A 85 -18.69 0.21 -9.70
C ILE A 85 -17.89 1.51 -9.67
N THR A 86 -16.63 1.44 -9.23
CA THR A 86 -15.84 2.63 -8.82
C THR A 86 -14.86 3.15 -9.87
N THR A 87 -14.59 2.41 -10.93
CA THR A 87 -13.64 2.82 -11.97
C THR A 87 -14.29 3.73 -13.02
N ALA A 88 -13.48 4.28 -13.93
CA ALA A 88 -13.95 5.10 -15.05
C ALA A 88 -14.93 4.38 -15.99
N VAL A 89 -15.09 3.05 -15.86
CA VAL A 89 -16.12 2.27 -16.56
C VAL A 89 -17.53 2.74 -16.16
N ASN A 90 -17.71 3.29 -14.96
CA ASN A 90 -18.95 3.93 -14.54
C ASN A 90 -18.86 5.47 -14.71
N PRO A 91 -19.51 6.04 -15.73
CA PRO A 91 -19.41 7.47 -16.02
C PRO A 91 -20.03 8.35 -14.91
N PHE A 92 -21.06 7.87 -14.20
CA PHE A 92 -21.71 8.63 -13.13
C PHE A 92 -20.79 8.77 -11.92
N TYR A 93 -20.13 7.68 -11.53
CA TYR A 93 -19.20 7.69 -10.40
C TYR A 93 -17.90 8.42 -10.75
N ASP A 94 -17.38 8.25 -11.97
CA ASP A 94 -16.23 9.02 -12.46
C ASP A 94 -16.50 10.54 -12.42
N SER A 95 -17.67 10.98 -12.89
CA SER A 95 -18.10 12.39 -12.83
C SER A 95 -18.17 12.90 -11.38
N PHE A 96 -18.72 12.10 -10.46
CA PHE A 96 -18.77 12.42 -9.03
C PHE A 96 -17.37 12.57 -8.42
N VAL A 97 -16.45 11.66 -8.71
CA VAL A 97 -15.05 11.73 -8.24
C VAL A 97 -14.34 12.95 -8.82
N ARG A 98 -14.51 13.24 -10.12
CA ARG A 98 -13.95 14.47 -10.73
C ARG A 98 -14.44 15.72 -10.03
N TRP A 99 -15.74 15.83 -9.79
CA TRP A 99 -16.32 16.95 -9.05
C TRP A 99 -15.69 17.08 -7.65
N GLN A 100 -15.53 15.97 -6.92
CA GLN A 100 -14.90 15.96 -5.60
C GLN A 100 -13.45 16.47 -5.66
N PHE A 101 -12.64 15.98 -6.60
CA PHE A 101 -11.23 16.38 -6.75
C PHE A 101 -11.09 17.85 -7.19
N LEU A 102 -11.98 18.35 -8.05
CA LEU A 102 -12.02 19.77 -8.42
C LEU A 102 -12.32 20.64 -7.19
N LYS A 103 -13.29 20.25 -6.36
CA LYS A 103 -13.60 20.97 -5.10
C LYS A 103 -12.44 20.93 -4.11
N LEU A 104 -11.79 19.77 -3.94
CA LEU A 104 -10.61 19.65 -3.08
C LEU A 104 -9.45 20.54 -3.57
N LYS A 105 -9.28 20.68 -4.89
CA LYS A 105 -8.29 21.59 -5.49
C LYS A 105 -8.65 23.05 -5.23
N GLU A 106 -9.91 23.46 -5.47
CA GLU A 106 -10.42 24.81 -5.16
C GLU A 106 -10.22 25.17 -3.67
N MET A 107 -10.43 24.21 -2.78
CA MET A 107 -10.22 24.35 -1.32
C MET A 107 -8.74 24.21 -0.90
N ASN A 108 -7.80 24.19 -1.85
CA ASN A 108 -6.37 24.07 -1.59
C ASN A 108 -5.95 22.81 -0.79
N LYS A 109 -6.74 21.73 -0.85
CA LYS A 109 -6.43 20.44 -0.19
C LYS A 109 -5.58 19.50 -1.05
N ILE A 110 -5.53 19.73 -2.37
CA ILE A 110 -4.62 19.03 -3.29
C ILE A 110 -3.43 19.93 -3.59
N LYS A 111 -2.22 19.41 -3.37
CA LYS A 111 -0.96 20.10 -3.65
C LYS A 111 -0.10 19.23 -4.55
N PHE A 112 0.66 19.88 -5.44
CA PHE A 112 1.65 19.23 -6.29
C PHE A 112 3.06 19.61 -5.81
N GLY A 113 3.95 18.62 -5.73
CA GLY A 113 5.34 18.85 -5.35
C GLY A 113 6.09 17.53 -5.15
N LYS A 114 7.42 17.58 -5.19
CA LYS A 114 8.29 16.44 -4.92
C LYS A 114 8.27 16.13 -3.42
N ARG A 115 7.91 14.90 -3.05
CA ARG A 115 7.74 14.46 -1.65
C ARG A 115 8.29 13.05 -1.48
N TYR A 116 8.77 12.74 -0.29
CA TYR A 116 9.13 11.38 0.07
C TYR A 116 7.88 10.54 0.32
N THR A 117 7.89 9.32 -0.21
CA THR A 117 6.84 8.34 -0.04
C THR A 117 7.42 6.96 -0.18
N ILE A 118 6.76 5.95 0.39
CA ILE A 118 7.11 4.57 0.10
C ILE A 118 6.79 4.31 -1.38
N PHE A 119 7.77 3.79 -2.11
CA PHE A 119 7.72 3.69 -3.57
C PHE A 119 8.02 2.26 -4.00
N CYS A 120 7.23 1.74 -4.95
CA CYS A 120 7.48 0.45 -5.56
C CYS A 120 8.20 0.65 -6.89
N GLU A 121 9.46 0.20 -7.00
CA GLU A 121 10.23 0.27 -8.24
C GLU A 121 9.55 -0.50 -9.38
N LYS A 122 8.92 -1.65 -9.08
CA LYS A 122 8.29 -2.49 -10.09
C LYS A 122 7.05 -1.83 -10.68
N ASP A 123 6.24 -1.19 -9.82
CA ASP A 123 4.99 -0.56 -10.25
C ASP A 123 5.21 0.88 -10.74
N GLY A 124 6.38 1.47 -10.46
CA GLY A 124 6.73 2.82 -10.89
C GLY A 124 5.89 3.91 -10.22
N GLN A 125 5.29 3.63 -9.06
CA GLN A 125 4.39 4.53 -8.36
C GLN A 125 4.53 4.45 -6.84
N PRO A 126 4.01 5.45 -6.09
CA PRO A 126 3.89 5.35 -4.64
C PRO A 126 3.09 4.11 -4.24
N CYS A 127 3.60 3.35 -3.27
CA CYS A 127 2.96 2.13 -2.76
C CYS A 127 2.26 2.46 -1.43
N MET A 128 0.96 2.74 -1.53
CA MET A 128 0.12 3.09 -0.38
C MET A 128 -0.34 1.83 0.35
N ASP A 129 -0.96 1.99 1.52
CA ASP A 129 -1.23 0.90 2.45
C ASP A 129 -2.00 -0.28 1.82
N HIS A 130 -3.04 0.02 1.02
CA HIS A 130 -3.85 -1.02 0.38
C HIS A 130 -3.19 -1.68 -0.85
N ASP A 131 -2.03 -1.18 -1.29
CA ASP A 131 -1.23 -1.78 -2.36
C ASP A 131 -0.14 -2.72 -1.80
N ARG A 132 -0.04 -2.85 -0.46
CA ARG A 132 1.02 -3.61 0.22
C ARG A 132 0.56 -5.01 0.61
N SER A 133 1.50 -5.94 0.55
CA SER A 133 1.36 -7.27 1.16
C SER A 133 1.89 -7.35 2.60
N SER A 134 2.72 -6.40 3.01
CA SER A 134 3.33 -6.35 4.34
C SER A 134 3.68 -4.91 4.72
N GLY A 135 3.72 -4.60 6.01
CA GLY A 135 4.09 -3.27 6.50
C GLY A 135 3.01 -2.21 6.23
N GLU A 136 1.75 -2.55 6.44
CA GLU A 136 0.65 -1.59 6.47
C GLU A 136 0.93 -0.52 7.54
N GLY A 137 0.78 0.76 7.19
CA GLY A 137 1.06 1.89 8.10
C GLY A 137 2.53 2.28 8.23
N VAL A 138 3.46 1.57 7.58
CA VAL A 138 4.89 1.94 7.59
C VAL A 138 5.12 3.18 6.70
N GLY A 139 5.72 4.22 7.27
CA GLY A 139 6.11 5.44 6.55
C GLY A 139 7.62 5.51 6.26
N PRO A 140 8.06 6.50 5.47
CA PRO A 140 9.49 6.80 5.33
C PRO A 140 10.08 7.24 6.68
N GLN A 141 11.24 6.70 7.03
CA GLN A 141 12.00 7.09 8.22
C GLN A 141 13.25 7.86 7.79
N GLU A 142 13.43 9.07 8.32
CA GLU A 142 14.58 9.92 8.02
C GLU A 142 15.82 9.47 8.81
N TYR A 143 16.99 9.56 8.16
CA TYR A 143 18.31 9.36 8.77
C TYR A 143 19.24 10.48 8.32
N THR A 144 20.14 10.92 9.21
CA THR A 144 21.27 11.75 8.79
C THR A 144 22.34 10.86 8.17
N LEU A 145 22.72 11.15 6.92
CA LEU A 145 23.76 10.41 6.21
C LEU A 145 25.10 11.15 6.33
N ILE A 146 26.01 10.58 7.11
CA ILE A 146 27.35 11.13 7.34
C ILE A 146 28.29 10.65 6.22
N LYS A 147 28.97 11.60 5.57
CA LYS A 147 30.01 11.34 4.58
C LYS A 147 31.38 11.36 5.26
N MET A 148 32.07 10.22 5.27
CA MET A 148 33.45 10.12 5.77
C MET A 148 34.39 9.94 4.58
N ALA A 149 35.26 10.91 4.34
CA ALA A 149 36.23 10.84 3.25
C ALA A 149 37.26 9.74 3.51
N VAL A 150 37.49 8.88 2.51
CA VAL A 150 38.59 7.91 2.55
C VAL A 150 39.87 8.66 2.21
N LEU A 151 40.89 8.53 3.05
CA LEU A 151 42.18 9.20 2.86
C LEU A 151 43.21 8.27 2.23
N GLU A 152 44.26 8.85 1.66
CA GLU A 152 45.41 8.08 1.18
C GLU A 152 46.22 7.50 2.37
N PRO A 153 46.78 6.27 2.23
CA PRO A 153 46.72 5.39 1.07
C PRO A 153 45.37 4.65 0.94
N TYR A 154 44.79 4.67 -0.27
CA TYR A 154 43.52 3.97 -0.54
C TYR A 154 43.66 2.44 -0.45
N PRO A 155 42.62 1.73 -0.01
CA PRO A 155 42.53 0.27 -0.15
C PRO A 155 42.72 -0.17 -1.60
N GLU A 156 43.35 -1.33 -1.83
CA GLU A 156 43.75 -1.78 -3.18
C GLU A 156 42.62 -1.73 -4.21
N LYS A 157 41.41 -2.14 -3.82
CA LYS A 157 40.22 -2.14 -4.68
C LYS A 157 39.72 -0.75 -5.07
N LEU A 158 40.05 0.28 -4.28
CA LEU A 158 39.61 1.66 -4.48
C LEU A 158 40.67 2.53 -5.17
N LYS A 159 41.94 2.08 -5.23
CA LYS A 159 43.04 2.82 -5.87
C LYS A 159 42.76 3.20 -7.33
N ALA A 160 42.05 2.35 -8.07
CA ALA A 160 41.69 2.61 -9.46
C ALA A 160 40.75 3.82 -9.66
N TYR A 161 40.08 4.25 -8.59
CA TYR A 161 39.06 5.30 -8.62
C TYR A 161 39.46 6.55 -7.84
N SER A 162 40.75 6.71 -7.52
CA SER A 162 41.30 7.84 -6.76
C SER A 162 41.13 9.22 -7.44
N LYS A 163 40.71 9.26 -8.71
CA LYS A 163 40.42 10.52 -9.44
C LYS A 163 39.25 11.28 -8.84
N ASN A 164 38.31 10.58 -8.21
CA ASN A 164 37.08 11.15 -7.65
C ASN A 164 37.08 10.99 -6.13
N PRO A 165 36.49 11.92 -5.37
CA PRO A 165 36.46 11.82 -3.91
C PRO A 165 35.61 10.61 -3.48
N ILE A 166 36.20 9.77 -2.62
CA ILE A 166 35.58 8.54 -2.14
C ILE A 166 35.07 8.77 -0.71
N PHE A 167 33.79 8.50 -0.48
CA PHE A 167 33.14 8.63 0.82
C PHE A 167 32.56 7.31 1.27
N LEU A 168 32.88 6.91 2.50
CA LEU A 168 32.09 5.93 3.22
C LEU A 168 30.87 6.62 3.81
N VAL A 169 29.67 6.12 3.51
CA VAL A 169 28.43 6.75 3.96
C VAL A 169 27.76 5.93 5.06
N ALA A 170 27.51 6.58 6.20
CA ALA A 170 26.91 5.94 7.38
C ALA A 170 25.64 6.70 7.81
N ALA A 171 24.56 5.95 8.06
CA ALA A 171 23.31 6.50 8.52
C ALA A 171 23.27 6.58 10.06
N THR A 172 22.80 7.70 10.61
CA THR A 172 22.59 7.89 12.05
C THR A 172 21.28 8.62 12.34
N LEU A 173 20.68 8.35 13.50
CA LEU A 173 19.55 9.10 14.05
C LEU A 173 19.99 10.16 15.06
N ARG A 174 21.28 10.19 15.41
CA ARG A 174 21.84 11.01 16.49
C ARG A 174 23.02 11.86 16.00
N PRO A 175 22.76 12.83 15.10
CA PRO A 175 23.81 13.67 14.54
C PRO A 175 24.58 14.48 15.61
N GLU A 176 23.96 14.76 16.75
CA GLU A 176 24.60 15.46 17.87
C GLU A 176 25.79 14.71 18.48
N THR A 177 25.87 13.38 18.29
CA THR A 177 26.95 12.55 18.83
C THR A 177 28.20 12.50 17.95
N MET A 178 28.15 13.11 16.76
CA MET A 178 29.22 12.97 15.77
C MET A 178 30.54 13.62 16.19
N TYR A 179 30.53 14.55 17.15
CA TYR A 179 31.76 15.13 17.73
C TYR A 179 32.64 14.10 18.47
N GLY A 180 32.05 12.99 18.93
CA GLY A 180 32.74 11.93 19.66
C GLY A 180 33.15 10.74 18.79
N GLN A 181 33.17 10.88 17.47
CA GLN A 181 33.59 9.80 16.57
C GLN A 181 35.06 9.45 16.79
N THR A 182 35.33 8.18 17.07
CA THR A 182 36.70 7.65 17.22
C THR A 182 37.10 6.72 16.08
N ASN A 183 36.13 6.07 15.46
CA ASN A 183 36.31 5.14 14.35
C ASN A 183 35.02 4.99 13.52
N CYS A 184 35.08 4.14 12.50
CA CYS A 184 33.91 3.72 11.73
C CYS A 184 33.77 2.19 11.77
N TRP A 185 32.56 1.70 11.97
CA TRP A 185 32.26 0.27 12.02
C TRP A 185 31.78 -0.25 10.67
N ILE A 186 32.45 -1.29 10.18
CA ILE A 186 32.13 -2.00 8.94
C ILE A 186 32.09 -3.49 9.28
N HIS A 187 31.12 -4.22 8.73
CA HIS A 187 31.04 -5.66 8.93
C HIS A 187 31.98 -6.37 7.93
N PRO A 188 32.95 -7.17 8.38
CA PRO A 188 34.00 -7.72 7.50
C PRO A 188 33.46 -8.59 6.37
N ASP A 189 32.45 -9.43 6.67
CA ASP A 189 31.89 -10.37 5.70
C ASP A 189 30.73 -9.80 4.86
N MET A 190 30.34 -8.54 5.09
CA MET A 190 29.24 -7.94 4.35
C MET A 190 29.73 -7.45 2.99
N LYS A 191 28.89 -7.65 1.96
CA LYS A 191 29.14 -7.13 0.62
C LYS A 191 28.75 -5.66 0.53
N TYR A 192 29.71 -4.83 0.18
CA TYR A 192 29.55 -3.41 -0.10
C TYR A 192 29.80 -3.13 -1.58
N ILE A 193 29.29 -2.01 -2.04
CA ILE A 193 29.50 -1.50 -3.39
C ILE A 193 30.01 -0.06 -3.32
N ALA A 194 30.91 0.27 -4.22
CA ALA A 194 31.25 1.65 -4.55
C ALA A 194 30.45 2.06 -5.79
N PHE A 195 29.70 3.15 -5.71
CA PHE A 195 28.88 3.64 -6.83
C PHE A 195 29.07 5.14 -7.02
N GLU A 196 28.90 5.58 -8.26
CA GLU A 196 29.01 7.00 -8.63
C GLU A 196 27.70 7.76 -8.34
N THR A 197 27.82 8.93 -7.74
CA THR A 197 26.71 9.86 -7.47
C THR A 197 26.51 10.87 -8.60
N GLU A 198 25.42 11.64 -8.55
CA GLU A 198 25.15 12.75 -9.46
C GLU A 198 26.28 13.79 -9.47
N LYS A 199 26.93 14.00 -8.32
CA LYS A 199 28.01 14.98 -8.12
C LYS A 199 29.40 14.46 -8.47
N GLU A 200 29.49 13.33 -9.16
CA GLU A 200 30.76 12.67 -9.50
C GLU A 200 31.61 12.30 -8.27
N GLU A 201 30.95 12.09 -7.13
CA GLU A 201 31.55 11.51 -5.91
C GLU A 201 31.29 10.01 -5.88
N ILE A 202 32.17 9.25 -5.22
CA ILE A 202 32.03 7.80 -5.08
C ILE A 202 31.55 7.50 -3.66
N PHE A 203 30.38 6.89 -3.54
CA PHE A 203 29.84 6.46 -2.25
C PHE A 203 30.03 4.96 -2.05
N VAL A 204 30.50 4.58 -0.86
CA VAL A 204 30.64 3.18 -0.43
C VAL A 204 29.52 2.85 0.54
N SER A 205 28.64 1.93 0.16
CA SER A 205 27.50 1.49 0.97
C SER A 205 27.04 0.07 0.58
N THR A 206 25.96 -0.43 1.17
CA THR A 206 25.34 -1.69 0.70
C THR A 206 24.51 -1.46 -0.56
N ALA A 207 24.31 -2.50 -1.37
CA ALA A 207 23.50 -2.41 -2.58
C ALA A 207 22.06 -1.92 -2.30
N ARG A 208 21.47 -2.31 -1.16
CA ARG A 208 20.15 -1.83 -0.74
C ARG A 208 20.13 -0.33 -0.43
N ALA A 209 21.18 0.18 0.23
CA ALA A 209 21.29 1.61 0.53
C ALA A 209 21.45 2.43 -0.76
N ALA A 210 22.30 1.98 -1.69
CA ALA A 210 22.45 2.61 -3.01
C ALA A 210 21.15 2.62 -3.81
N ARG A 211 20.40 1.51 -3.80
CA ARG A 211 19.07 1.45 -4.44
C ARG A 211 18.11 2.50 -3.88
N ASN A 212 18.03 2.65 -2.55
CA ASN A 212 17.20 3.69 -1.93
C ASN A 212 17.66 5.11 -2.33
N MET A 213 18.97 5.36 -2.28
CA MET A 213 19.56 6.64 -2.68
C MET A 213 19.28 6.96 -4.16
N GLY A 214 19.26 5.95 -5.03
CA GLY A 214 18.94 6.10 -6.45
C GLY A 214 17.54 6.65 -6.73
N PHE A 215 16.56 6.39 -5.87
CA PHE A 215 15.20 6.97 -5.96
C PHE A 215 15.07 8.31 -5.20
N GLN A 216 16.13 8.77 -4.54
CA GLN A 216 16.15 10.02 -3.78
C GLN A 216 16.94 11.12 -4.50
N GLY A 217 17.40 10.87 -5.73
CA GLY A 217 18.15 11.83 -6.54
C GLY A 217 19.64 11.91 -6.21
N PHE A 218 20.21 10.88 -5.58
CA PHE A 218 21.67 10.82 -5.36
C PHE A 218 22.45 10.38 -6.59
N THR A 219 21.77 9.84 -7.61
CA THR A 219 22.37 9.30 -8.83
C THR A 219 21.94 10.12 -10.05
N LYS A 220 22.75 10.06 -11.12
CA LYS A 220 22.50 10.81 -12.38
C LYS A 220 21.14 10.49 -13.01
N LEU A 221 20.69 9.23 -12.88
CA LEU A 221 19.39 8.77 -13.36
C LEU A 221 18.61 8.17 -12.20
N GLU A 222 17.33 8.50 -12.12
CA GLU A 222 16.44 8.01 -11.07
C GLU A 222 16.31 6.48 -11.12
N GLY A 223 16.46 5.84 -9.97
CA GLY A 223 16.39 4.38 -9.81
C GLY A 223 17.60 3.61 -10.37
N LYS A 224 18.57 4.28 -11.00
CA LYS A 224 19.77 3.65 -11.57
C LYS A 224 21.04 4.13 -10.87
N TYR A 225 21.89 3.20 -10.50
CA TYR A 225 23.21 3.48 -9.93
C TYR A 225 24.28 2.67 -10.68
N THR A 226 25.40 3.31 -10.99
CA THR A 226 26.54 2.68 -11.66
C THR A 226 27.47 2.10 -10.60
N VAL A 227 27.50 0.77 -10.49
CA VAL A 227 28.43 0.08 -9.60
C VAL A 227 29.81 0.09 -10.25
N LEU A 228 30.79 0.65 -9.54
CA LEU A 228 32.18 0.70 -9.99
C LEU A 228 32.92 -0.56 -9.55
N VAL A 229 32.81 -0.92 -8.27
CA VAL A 229 33.47 -2.09 -7.69
C VAL A 229 32.68 -2.68 -6.53
N GLU A 230 32.71 -3.99 -6.40
CA GLU A 230 32.23 -4.72 -5.22
C GLU A 230 33.38 -5.01 -4.25
N LEU A 231 33.13 -4.79 -2.96
CA LEU A 231 34.10 -4.98 -1.90
C LEU A 231 33.49 -5.74 -0.72
N LEU A 232 34.37 -6.37 0.06
CA LEU A 232 34.06 -6.91 1.38
C LEU A 232 34.56 -5.90 2.41
N GLY A 233 34.04 -5.93 3.63
CA GLY A 233 34.42 -5.01 4.71
C GLY A 233 35.78 -5.31 5.36
N GLN A 234 36.69 -5.97 4.64
CA GLN A 234 38.02 -6.37 5.10
C GLN A 234 39.05 -5.24 4.91
#